data_AF-A0A6N9PVP3-F1
#
_entry.id   AF-A0A6N9PVP3-F1
#
_cell.length_a   1.000
_cell.length_b   1.000
_cell.length_c   1.000
_cell.angle_alpha   90.00
_cell.angle_beta   90.00
_cell.angle_gamma   90.00
#
_symmetry.space_group_name_H-M   'P 1'
#
loop_
_entity.id
_entity.type
_entity.pdbx_description
1 polymer ?
#
loop_
_entity_poly.entity_id
_entity_poly.type
_entity_poly.pdbx_seq_one_letter_code
_entity_poly.pdbx_strand_id
1 'polypeptide(L)'
;MSIDIKEKVLNMLKENLEVSEEVDIDQLGFDDDLSVLGVNSMTFIKLVIAAEMEFGMTWDDEELDFSNFSTINNIINYISSSTENQTLG
;
A
#
# COMPACT_ATOMS: atom_id res chain seq x y z
N MET A 1 13.93 9.79 -1.18
CA MET A 1 12.99 9.75 -0.06
C MET A 1 11.58 9.40 -0.50
N SER A 2 10.88 10.16 -1.37
CA SER A 2 9.53 9.75 -1.82
C SER A 2 9.51 8.70 -2.96
N ILE A 3 10.55 8.65 -3.80
CA ILE A 3 10.63 7.70 -4.93
C ILE A 3 10.77 6.25 -4.44
N ASP A 4 11.52 6.05 -3.35
CA ASP A 4 11.81 4.73 -2.78
C ASP A 4 10.55 4.05 -2.22
N ILE A 5 9.63 4.83 -1.63
CA ILE A 5 8.38 4.29 -1.06
C ILE A 5 7.42 3.89 -2.18
N LYS A 6 7.31 4.68 -3.26
CA LYS A 6 6.44 4.33 -4.40
C LYS A 6 6.85 3.00 -5.01
N GLU A 7 8.15 2.82 -5.27
CA GLU A 7 8.66 1.58 -5.88
C GLU A 7 8.40 0.36 -4.99
N LYS A 8 8.61 0.49 -3.68
CA LYS A 8 8.24 -0.55 -2.70
C LYS A 8 6.74 -0.87 -2.72
N VAL A 9 5.88 0.14 -2.73
CA VAL A 9 4.42 -0.05 -2.81
C VAL A 9 4.03 -0.75 -4.12
N LEU A 10 4.60 -0.35 -5.25
CA LEU A 10 4.35 -1.00 -6.55
C LEU A 10 4.77 -2.47 -6.55
N ASN A 11 5.95 -2.78 -6.01
CA ASN A 11 6.42 -4.17 -5.89
C ASN A 11 5.52 -4.99 -4.97
N MET A 12 5.12 -4.42 -3.83
CA MET A 12 4.19 -5.07 -2.90
C MET A 12 2.83 -5.37 -3.57
N LEU A 13 2.31 -4.43 -4.37
CA LEU A 13 1.08 -4.65 -5.14
C LEU A 13 1.25 -5.78 -6.16
N LYS A 14 2.36 -5.82 -6.91
CA LYS A 14 2.67 -6.89 -7.88
C LYS A 14 2.78 -8.27 -7.24
N GLU A 15 3.32 -8.36 -6.04
CA GLU A 15 3.54 -9.63 -5.34
C GLU A 15 2.27 -10.16 -4.65
N ASN A 16 1.37 -9.27 -4.22
CA ASN A 16 0.20 -9.63 -3.41
C ASN A 16 -1.12 -9.59 -4.18
N LEU A 17 -1.17 -8.90 -5.33
CA LEU A 17 -2.34 -8.85 -6.20
C LEU A 17 -2.14 -9.76 -7.40
N GLU A 18 -3.14 -10.58 -7.68
CA GLU A 18 -3.22 -11.38 -8.89
C GLU A 18 -3.72 -10.49 -10.04
N VAL A 19 -2.83 -9.63 -10.53
CA VAL A 19 -3.16 -8.67 -11.58
C VAL A 19 -3.11 -9.37 -12.93
N SER A 20 -4.18 -9.23 -13.71
CA SER A 20 -4.24 -9.73 -15.09
C SER A 20 -3.09 -9.13 -15.91
N GLU A 21 -2.51 -9.90 -16.84
CA GLU A 21 -1.44 -9.41 -17.75
C GLU A 21 -1.82 -8.14 -18.54
N GLU A 22 -3.12 -7.82 -18.61
CA GLU A 22 -3.66 -6.64 -19.27
C GLU A 22 -3.46 -5.32 -18.49
N VAL A 23 -3.13 -5.37 -17.20
CA VAL A 23 -2.96 -4.16 -16.38
C VAL A 23 -1.49 -3.97 -16.01
N ASP A 24 -0.90 -2.92 -16.56
CA ASP A 24 0.47 -2.52 -16.26
C ASP A 24 0.50 -1.66 -14.99
N ILE A 25 0.84 -2.28 -13.85
CA ILE A 25 0.96 -1.60 -12.55
C ILE A 25 2.01 -0.48 -12.60
N ASP A 26 3.04 -0.60 -13.45
CA ASP A 26 4.08 0.44 -13.56
C ASP A 26 3.56 1.71 -14.24
N GLN A 27 2.45 1.64 -14.98
CA GLN A 27 1.80 2.79 -15.59
C GLN A 27 0.84 3.52 -14.64
N LEU A 28 0.57 2.96 -13.45
CA LEU A 28 -0.37 3.57 -12.52
C LEU A 28 0.16 4.91 -11.98
N GLY A 29 -0.69 5.92 -12.13
CA GLY A 29 -0.59 7.20 -11.46
C GLY A 29 -0.74 7.07 -9.95
N PHE A 30 -0.34 8.11 -9.22
CA PHE A 30 -0.45 8.12 -7.76
C PHE A 30 -1.92 8.11 -7.30
N ASP A 31 -2.79 8.79 -8.03
CA ASP A 31 -4.21 8.95 -7.70
C ASP A 31 -5.11 7.96 -8.48
N ASP A 32 -4.51 6.98 -9.16
CA ASP A 32 -5.25 5.94 -9.86
C ASP A 32 -5.92 4.99 -8.86
N ASP A 33 -7.13 4.57 -9.19
CA ASP A 33 -7.96 3.70 -8.36
C ASP A 33 -7.44 2.26 -8.44
N LEU A 34 -6.98 1.72 -7.30
CA LEU A 34 -6.47 0.35 -7.19
C LEU A 34 -7.59 -0.69 -7.11
N SER A 35 -8.85 -0.29 -6.89
CA SER A 35 -9.98 -1.24 -6.91
C SER A 35 -10.13 -1.92 -8.27
N VAL A 36 -9.69 -1.28 -9.36
CA VAL A 36 -9.66 -1.86 -10.71
C VAL A 36 -8.68 -3.02 -10.83
N LEU A 37 -7.70 -3.14 -9.92
CA LEU A 37 -6.75 -4.24 -9.84
C LEU A 37 -7.29 -5.45 -9.06
N GLY A 38 -8.55 -5.39 -8.59
CA GLY A 38 -9.14 -6.44 -7.78
C GLY A 38 -8.77 -6.37 -6.29
N VAL A 39 -8.31 -5.20 -5.82
CA VAL A 39 -8.09 -4.97 -4.39
C VAL A 39 -9.42 -5.16 -3.65
N ASN A 40 -9.45 -6.15 -2.77
CA ASN A 40 -10.58 -6.53 -1.92
C ASN A 40 -10.12 -6.62 -0.44
N SER A 41 -11.05 -6.89 0.47
CA SER A 41 -10.76 -6.96 1.90
C SER A 41 -9.69 -8.00 2.27
N MET A 42 -9.59 -9.12 1.54
CA MET A 42 -8.58 -10.15 1.79
C MET A 42 -7.20 -9.71 1.30
N THR A 43 -7.11 -9.13 0.10
CA THR A 43 -5.84 -8.61 -0.42
C THR A 43 -5.37 -7.41 0.38
N PHE A 44 -6.29 -6.57 0.89
CA PHE A 44 -5.97 -5.45 1.76
C PHE A 44 -5.20 -5.90 3.01
N ILE A 45 -5.71 -6.89 3.75
CA ILE A 45 -5.01 -7.39 4.94
C ILE A 45 -3.63 -7.95 4.58
N LYS A 46 -3.49 -8.64 3.44
CA LYS A 46 -2.18 -9.11 2.97
C LYS A 46 -1.21 -7.94 2.68
N LEU A 47 -1.69 -6.89 2.02
CA LEU A 47 -0.91 -5.70 1.72
C LEU A 47 -0.50 -4.95 2.98
N VAL A 48 -1.38 -4.86 3.98
CA VAL A 48 -1.08 -4.29 5.30
C VAL A 48 0.07 -5.08 5.94
N ILE A 49 -0.06 -6.39 6.09
CA ILE A 49 0.97 -7.24 6.70
C ILE A 49 2.30 -7.16 5.92
N ALA A 50 2.24 -7.13 4.58
CA ALA A 50 3.43 -6.98 3.75
C ALA A 50 4.12 -5.63 3.98
N ALA A 51 3.35 -4.53 4.08
CA ALA A 51 3.88 -3.22 4.41
C ALA A 51 4.45 -3.17 5.84
N GLU A 52 3.79 -3.78 6.82
CA GLU A 52 4.31 -3.92 8.19
C GLU A 52 5.70 -4.57 8.21
N MET A 53 5.85 -5.67 7.48
CA MET A 53 7.12 -6.37 7.37
C MET A 53 8.19 -5.58 6.59
N GLU A 54 7.81 -4.94 5.48
CA GLU A 54 8.73 -4.22 4.59
C GLU A 54 9.25 -2.90 5.19
N PHE A 55 8.41 -2.23 5.99
CA PHE A 55 8.74 -0.95 6.64
C PHE A 55 9.04 -1.09 8.13
N GLY A 56 8.88 -2.27 8.72
CA GLY A 56 9.14 -2.54 10.13
C GLY A 56 8.14 -1.86 11.06
N MET A 57 6.89 -1.76 10.63
CA MET A 57 5.81 -1.05 11.33
C MET A 57 4.72 -2.03 11.78
N THR A 58 3.80 -1.55 12.62
CA THR A 58 2.63 -2.31 13.05
C THR A 58 1.47 -1.34 13.20
N TRP A 59 0.35 -1.66 12.58
CA TRP A 59 -0.90 -0.94 12.70
C TRP A 59 -1.85 -1.68 13.64
N ASP A 60 -2.71 -0.94 14.33
CA ASP A 60 -3.81 -1.53 15.06
C ASP A 60 -4.91 -1.94 14.06
N ASP A 61 -5.46 -3.15 14.20
CA ASP A 61 -6.57 -3.65 13.39
C ASP A 61 -7.77 -2.68 13.42
N GLU A 62 -7.96 -1.95 14.52
CA GLU A 62 -9.02 -0.94 14.66
C GLU A 62 -8.76 0.35 13.84
N GLU A 63 -7.50 0.64 13.52
CA GLU A 63 -7.08 1.79 12.71
C GLU A 63 -7.01 1.47 11.22
N LEU A 64 -7.08 0.18 10.86
CA LEU A 64 -7.04 -0.28 9.48
C LEU A 64 -8.31 0.15 8.72
N ASP A 65 -8.15 1.10 7.81
CA ASP A 65 -9.18 1.48 6.86
C ASP A 65 -8.81 1.04 5.44
N PHE A 66 -9.67 0.24 4.83
CA PHE A 66 -9.59 -0.17 3.43
C PHE A 66 -9.51 1.03 2.48
N SER A 67 -10.11 2.16 2.85
CA SER A 67 -10.07 3.39 2.05
C SER A 67 -8.65 3.94 1.88
N ASN A 68 -7.73 3.64 2.81
CA ASN A 68 -6.32 4.04 2.70
C ASN A 68 -5.56 3.27 1.60
N PHE A 69 -6.12 2.18 1.08
CA PHE A 69 -5.54 1.37 -0.01
C PHE A 69 -6.30 1.54 -1.33
N SER A 70 -7.08 2.61 -1.46
CA SER A 70 -7.79 2.96 -2.69
C SER A 70 -6.87 3.50 -3.80
N THR A 71 -5.78 4.18 -3.43
CA THR A 71 -4.81 4.75 -4.39
C THR A 71 -3.38 4.61 -3.87
N ILE A 72 -2.39 4.67 -4.76
CA ILE A 72 -0.97 4.61 -4.37
C ILE A 72 -0.62 5.77 -3.43
N ASN A 73 -1.15 6.97 -3.71
CA ASN A 73 -0.93 8.15 -2.90
C ASN A 73 -1.44 7.94 -1.46
N ASN A 74 -2.63 7.36 -1.30
CA ASN A 74 -3.18 7.07 0.01
C ASN A 74 -2.32 6.07 0.79
N ILE A 75 -1.82 5.02 0.14
CA ILE A 75 -0.92 4.03 0.76
C ILE A 75 0.38 4.69 1.21
N ILE A 76 1.00 5.50 0.33
CA ILE A 76 2.24 6.22 0.65
C ILE A 76 2.02 7.15 1.84
N ASN A 77 0.92 7.90 1.84
CA ASN A 77 0.59 8.81 2.94
C ASN A 77 0.33 8.05 4.24
N TYR A 78 -0.37 6.91 4.16
CA TYR A 78 -0.63 6.05 5.31
C TYR A 78 0.67 5.55 5.93
N ILE A 79 1.57 4.96 5.13
CA ILE A 79 2.89 4.49 5.56
C ILE A 79 3.75 5.65 6.10
N SER A 80 3.76 6.79 5.41
CA SER A 80 4.56 7.96 5.81
C SER A 80 4.08 8.53 7.14
N SER A 81 2.77 8.59 7.35
CA SER A 81 2.18 9.10 8.60
C SER A 81 2.52 8.22 9.80
N SER A 82 2.57 6.91 9.61
CA SER A 82 2.90 5.95 10.66
C SER A 82 4.40 5.88 10.94
N THR A 83 5.25 6.08 9.92
CA THR A 83 6.71 6.15 10.12
C THR A 83 7.17 7.42 10.83
N GLU A 84 6.50 8.56 10.61
CA GLU A 84 6.78 9.79 11.39
C GLU A 84 6.41 9.63 12.87
N ASN A 85 5.30 8.94 13.18
CA ASN A 85 4.85 8.72 14.55
C ASN A 85 5.76 7.81 15.39
N GLN A 86 6.65 7.02 14.78
CA GLN A 86 7.61 6.19 15.52
C GLN A 86 8.92 6.90 15.90
N THR A 87 9.11 8.17 15.50
CA THR A 87 10.34 8.94 15.83
C THR A 87 10.19 9.85 17.06
N LEU A 88 9.00 9.90 17.68
CA LEU A 88 8.73 10.64 18.91
C LEU A 88 8.34 9.67 20.03
N GLY A 89 9.31 8.88 20.50
CA GLY A 89 9.19 7.99 21.66
C GLY A 89 10.52 7.78 22.34
#